data_AF-A0A7G2D3F9-F1
#
_entry.id   AF-A0A7G2D3F9-F1
#
_cell.length_a   1.000
_cell.length_b   1.000
_cell.length_c   1.000
_cell.angle_alpha   90.00
_cell.angle_beta   90.00
_cell.angle_gamma   90.00
#
_symmetry.space_group_name_H-M   'P 1'
#
loop_
_entity.id
_entity.type
_entity.pdbx_description
1 polymer ?
#
loop_
_entity_poly.entity_id
_entity_poly.type
_entity_poly.pdbx_seq_one_letter_code
_entity_poly.pdbx_strand_id
1 'polypeptide(L)'
;MRVDVKKIGNVPDGGGWRYVGRQQGEKNRAATPDKPRNRYGGPKLGYAFVHTVIDDHSRVACTEIRDDESTVTAVDVLQRAVTWFASRGVTIERVLSDNGGAYRSGLWRDTCGTLSIVPKRTRPYRPRTNGKVERFHRTMADGWAYARCYRSEQERRNALSGWLHHYNQHRPHTACGNQPPMSRLTNVPDQYI
;
A
#
# COMPACT_ATOMS: atom_id res chain seq x y z
N MET A 1 10.82 9.32 3.66
CA MET A 1 9.64 8.46 3.48
C MET A 1 9.99 7.00 3.69
N ARG A 2 8.98 6.15 3.91
CA ARG A 2 9.11 4.69 3.91
C ARG A 2 8.35 4.09 2.72
N VAL A 3 8.89 3.05 2.12
CA VAL A 3 8.25 2.28 1.06
C VAL A 3 8.19 0.80 1.43
N ASP A 4 7.06 0.17 1.15
CA ASP A 4 6.87 -1.28 1.36
C ASP A 4 5.71 -1.82 0.51
N VAL A 5 5.69 -3.15 0.31
CA VAL A 5 4.61 -3.87 -0.38
C VAL A 5 3.92 -4.82 0.57
N LYS A 6 2.59 -4.70 0.69
CA LYS A 6 1.75 -5.69 1.37
C LYS A 6 1.08 -6.62 0.36
N LYS A 7 1.30 -7.93 0.50
CA LYS A 7 0.53 -8.96 -0.22
C LYS A 7 -0.78 -9.23 0.50
N ILE A 8 -1.89 -9.18 -0.22
CA ILE A 8 -3.21 -9.56 0.30
C ILE A 8 -3.87 -10.53 -0.67
N GLY A 9 -4.38 -11.65 -0.17
CA GLY A 9 -5.09 -12.63 -1.01
C GLY A 9 -6.28 -11.98 -1.72
N ASN A 10 -6.47 -12.33 -3.00
CA ASN A 10 -7.60 -11.81 -3.78
C ASN A 10 -8.92 -12.39 -3.29
N VAL A 11 -9.97 -11.56 -3.37
CA VAL A 11 -11.33 -11.94 -3.02
C VAL A 11 -11.96 -12.73 -4.18
N PRO A 12 -12.48 -13.96 -3.94
CA PRO A 12 -13.23 -14.69 -4.97
C PRO A 12 -14.58 -14.03 -5.24
N ASP A 13 -15.13 -14.29 -6.41
CA ASP A 13 -16.47 -13.81 -6.77
C ASP A 13 -17.53 -14.48 -5.88
N GLY A 14 -18.44 -13.67 -5.34
CA GLY A 14 -19.37 -14.08 -4.28
C GLY A 14 -18.83 -13.91 -2.86
N GLY A 15 -17.56 -13.54 -2.70
CA GLY A 15 -16.94 -13.19 -1.42
C GLY A 15 -16.12 -14.30 -0.76
N GLY A 16 -15.16 -13.89 0.06
CA GLY A 16 -14.18 -14.79 0.69
C GLY A 16 -14.69 -15.50 1.94
N TRP A 17 -14.10 -16.67 2.22
CA TRP A 17 -14.47 -17.57 3.33
C TRP A 17 -14.56 -16.90 4.71
N ARG A 18 -13.82 -15.82 4.92
CA ARG A 18 -13.82 -15.04 6.18
C ARG A 18 -15.22 -14.50 6.52
N TYR A 19 -16.05 -14.21 5.53
CA TYR A 19 -17.37 -13.61 5.72
C TYR A 19 -18.53 -14.54 5.36
N VAL A 20 -18.36 -15.38 4.34
CA VAL A 20 -19.43 -16.29 3.88
C VAL A 20 -19.32 -17.70 4.50
N GLY A 21 -18.30 -17.94 5.34
CA GLY A 21 -17.98 -19.25 5.89
C GLY A 21 -17.17 -20.12 4.91
N ARG A 22 -16.52 -21.16 5.45
CA ARG A 22 -15.56 -21.99 4.69
C ARG A 22 -16.21 -22.72 3.51
N GLN A 23 -17.36 -23.35 3.72
CA GLN A 23 -18.04 -24.12 2.68
C GLN A 23 -18.45 -23.25 1.49
N GLN A 24 -19.11 -22.12 1.74
CA GLN A 24 -19.50 -21.18 0.68
C GLN A 24 -18.28 -20.51 0.06
N GLY A 25 -17.27 -20.16 0.85
CA GLY A 25 -16.03 -19.55 0.37
C GLY A 25 -15.25 -20.44 -0.60
N GLU A 26 -15.20 -21.76 -0.37
CA GLU A 26 -14.59 -22.70 -1.32
C GLU A 26 -15.43 -22.83 -2.61
N LYS A 27 -16.77 -22.83 -2.52
CA LYS A 27 -17.66 -22.81 -3.70
C LYS A 27 -17.42 -21.55 -4.55
N ASN A 28 -17.42 -20.38 -3.92
CA ASN A 28 -17.15 -19.09 -4.54
C ASN A 28 -15.78 -19.08 -5.23
N ARG A 29 -14.75 -19.56 -4.51
CA ARG A 29 -13.40 -19.68 -5.04
C ARG A 29 -13.34 -20.61 -6.25
N ALA A 30 -14.00 -21.77 -6.20
CA ALA A 30 -14.07 -22.71 -7.32
C ALA A 30 -14.81 -22.15 -8.53
N ALA A 31 -15.87 -21.36 -8.31
CA ALA A 31 -16.71 -20.77 -9.34
C ALA A 31 -16.14 -19.46 -9.93
N THR A 32 -15.11 -18.86 -9.32
CA THR A 32 -14.49 -17.62 -9.83
C THR A 32 -13.85 -17.88 -11.20
N PRO A 33 -14.28 -17.19 -12.28
CA PRO A 33 -13.84 -17.46 -13.64
C PRO A 33 -12.40 -17.02 -13.92
N ASP A 34 -11.83 -17.58 -15.00
CA ASP A 34 -10.54 -17.18 -15.58
C ASP A 34 -9.35 -17.24 -14.62
N LYS A 35 -9.40 -18.12 -13.62
CA LYS A 35 -8.30 -18.33 -12.67
C LYS A 35 -7.44 -19.52 -13.08
N PRO A 36 -6.10 -19.35 -13.17
CA PRO A 36 -5.21 -20.46 -13.46
C PRO A 36 -5.29 -21.48 -12.32
N ARG A 37 -5.10 -22.77 -12.63
CA ARG A 37 -5.15 -23.85 -11.64
C ARG A 37 -3.76 -24.10 -11.02
N ASN A 38 -3.75 -24.57 -9.78
CA ASN A 38 -2.55 -25.08 -9.12
C ASN A 38 -2.30 -26.55 -9.47
N ARG A 39 -1.17 -27.10 -9.01
CA ARG A 39 -0.80 -28.51 -9.27
C ARG A 39 -1.81 -29.53 -8.73
N TYR A 40 -2.75 -29.09 -7.89
CA TYR A 40 -3.81 -29.90 -7.31
C TYR A 40 -5.19 -29.59 -7.94
N GLY A 41 -5.24 -28.87 -9.05
CA GLY A 41 -6.47 -28.52 -9.77
C GLY A 41 -7.29 -27.38 -9.16
N GLY A 42 -6.89 -26.83 -8.01
CA GLY A 42 -7.60 -25.72 -7.36
C GLY A 42 -7.29 -24.35 -7.99
N PRO A 43 -8.24 -23.41 -8.03
CA PRO A 43 -8.04 -22.10 -8.64
C PRO A 43 -7.04 -21.24 -7.84
N LYS A 44 -6.15 -20.55 -8.56
CA LYS A 44 -5.21 -19.57 -8.01
C LYS A 44 -5.82 -18.18 -8.15
N LEU A 45 -6.43 -17.69 -7.08
CA LEU A 45 -6.97 -16.33 -7.04
C LEU A 45 -5.86 -15.26 -7.16
N GLY A 46 -4.63 -15.60 -6.74
CA GLY A 46 -3.51 -14.68 -6.72
C GLY A 46 -3.57 -13.71 -5.54
N TYR A 47 -2.76 -12.67 -5.63
CA TYR A 47 -2.63 -11.63 -4.62
C TYR A 47 -2.80 -10.26 -5.24
N ALA A 48 -3.31 -9.33 -4.44
CA ALA A 48 -3.19 -7.91 -4.65
C ALA A 48 -1.90 -7.46 -3.95
N PHE A 49 -1.01 -6.82 -4.70
CA PHE A 49 0.23 -6.26 -4.18
C PHE A 49 0.01 -4.78 -3.92
N VAL A 50 -0.07 -4.42 -2.64
CA VAL A 50 -0.40 -3.06 -2.20
C VAL A 50 0.89 -2.32 -1.90
N HIS A 51 1.37 -1.58 -2.89
CA HIS A 51 2.59 -0.77 -2.79
C HIS A 51 2.25 0.53 -2.07
N THR A 52 3.02 0.87 -1.04
CA THR A 52 2.78 2.04 -0.21
C THR A 52 4.04 2.87 -0.07
N VAL A 53 3.92 4.18 -0.29
CA VAL A 53 4.89 5.20 0.09
C VAL A 53 4.26 6.08 1.16
N ILE A 54 4.81 6.07 2.37
CA ILE A 54 4.31 6.85 3.51
C ILE A 54 5.34 7.85 3.99
N ASP A 55 4.88 9.07 4.25
CA ASP A 55 5.71 10.10 4.85
C ASP A 55 5.89 9.87 6.36
N ASP A 56 7.12 10.10 6.80
CA ASP A 56 7.55 9.80 8.16
C ASP A 56 7.08 10.86 9.17
N HIS A 57 6.92 12.09 8.71
CA HIS A 57 6.54 13.23 9.52
C HIS A 57 5.01 13.37 9.59
N SER A 58 4.37 13.53 8.43
CA SER A 58 2.93 13.79 8.29
C SER A 58 2.05 12.55 8.44
N ARG A 59 2.59 11.35 8.16
CA ARG A 59 1.85 10.07 8.04
C ARG A 59 0.96 9.97 6.82
N VAL A 60 1.04 10.94 5.91
CA VAL A 60 0.35 10.89 4.63
C VAL A 60 0.88 9.71 3.82
N ALA A 61 -0.03 8.91 3.28
CA ALA A 61 0.28 7.71 2.51
C ALA A 61 -0.23 7.83 1.08
N CYS A 62 0.63 7.46 0.13
CA CYS A 62 0.29 7.19 -1.26
C CYS A 62 0.35 5.67 -1.45
N THR A 63 -0.76 5.06 -1.86
CA THR A 63 -0.89 3.61 -1.93
C THR A 63 -1.56 3.19 -3.24
N GLU A 64 -0.98 2.20 -3.92
CA GLU A 64 -1.48 1.65 -5.18
C GLU A 64 -1.57 0.13 -5.12
N ILE A 65 -2.58 -0.43 -5.78
CA ILE A 65 -2.73 -1.88 -5.94
C ILE A 65 -2.18 -2.26 -7.30
N ARG A 66 -1.25 -3.20 -7.32
CA ARG A 66 -0.61 -3.76 -8.51
C ARG A 66 -0.75 -5.27 -8.52
N ASP A 67 -0.47 -5.87 -9.66
CA ASP A 67 -0.61 -7.32 -9.87
C ASP A 67 0.68 -8.10 -9.57
N ASP A 68 1.77 -7.38 -9.27
CA ASP A 68 3.05 -7.95 -8.86
C ASP A 68 3.85 -7.01 -7.93
N GLU A 69 4.95 -7.52 -7.40
CA GLU A 69 5.96 -6.81 -6.60
C GLU A 69 7.31 -6.69 -7.32
N SER A 70 7.29 -6.76 -8.66
CA SER A 70 8.52 -6.67 -9.45
C SER A 70 9.21 -5.33 -9.23
N THR A 71 10.51 -5.31 -9.53
CA THR A 71 11.29 -4.08 -9.51
C THR A 71 10.69 -2.99 -10.39
N VAL A 72 10.23 -3.34 -11.60
CA VAL A 72 9.66 -2.38 -12.57
C VAL A 72 8.42 -1.73 -11.98
N THR A 73 7.53 -2.53 -11.39
CA THR A 73 6.33 -2.04 -10.73
C THR A 73 6.65 -1.15 -9.52
N ALA A 74 7.61 -1.55 -8.68
CA ALA A 74 8.01 -0.74 -7.53
C ALA A 74 8.56 0.64 -7.94
N VAL A 75 9.32 0.69 -9.04
CA VAL A 75 9.87 1.93 -9.62
C VAL A 75 8.78 2.83 -10.19
N ASP A 76 7.82 2.29 -10.95
CA ASP A 76 6.65 3.04 -11.46
C ASP A 76 5.87 3.66 -10.29
N VAL A 77 5.60 2.89 -9.24
CA VAL A 77 4.92 3.40 -8.04
C VAL A 77 5.74 4.50 -7.35
N LEU A 78 7.06 4.37 -7.25
CA LEU A 78 7.90 5.42 -6.67
C LEU A 78 7.82 6.72 -7.47
N GLN A 79 7.89 6.66 -8.80
CA GLN A 79 7.79 7.84 -9.68
C GLN A 79 6.43 8.53 -9.55
N ARG A 80 5.35 7.75 -9.52
CA ARG A 80 3.98 8.26 -9.29
C ARG A 80 3.85 8.90 -7.91
N ALA A 81 4.39 8.25 -6.88
CA ALA A 81 4.40 8.81 -5.53
C ALA A 81 5.18 10.13 -5.45
N VAL A 82 6.36 10.22 -6.08
CA VAL A 82 7.14 11.47 -6.16
C VAL A 82 6.31 12.58 -6.78
N THR A 83 5.67 12.31 -7.93
CA THR A 83 4.80 13.29 -8.59
C THR A 83 3.63 13.70 -7.69
N TRP A 84 3.01 12.73 -7.02
CA TRP A 84 1.90 12.97 -6.11
C TRP A 84 2.30 13.82 -4.90
N PHE A 85 3.46 13.57 -4.29
CA PHE A 85 3.98 14.39 -3.19
C PHE A 85 4.45 15.78 -3.66
N ALA A 86 5.09 15.87 -4.83
CA ALA A 86 5.54 17.14 -5.40
C ALA A 86 4.36 18.09 -5.69
N SER A 87 3.24 17.57 -6.21
CA SER A 87 2.01 18.37 -6.40
C SER A 87 1.39 18.91 -5.10
N ARG A 88 1.91 18.49 -3.94
CA ARG A 88 1.52 18.93 -2.59
C ARG A 88 2.65 19.69 -1.87
N GLY A 89 3.67 20.14 -2.61
CA GLY A 89 4.81 20.87 -2.06
C GLY A 89 5.79 20.02 -1.26
N VAL A 90 5.77 18.69 -1.41
CA VAL A 90 6.65 17.77 -0.66
C VAL A 90 7.73 17.20 -1.57
N THR A 91 8.99 17.46 -1.21
CA THR A 91 10.16 16.85 -1.85
C THR A 91 10.60 15.61 -1.08
N ILE A 92 10.75 14.48 -1.78
CA ILE A 92 11.26 13.24 -1.18
C ILE A 92 12.79 13.27 -1.21
N GLU A 93 13.45 13.41 -0.06
CA GLU A 93 14.92 13.35 -0.03
C GLU A 93 15.46 11.92 0.11
N ARG A 94 14.73 11.08 0.86
CA ARG A 94 15.19 9.74 1.26
C ARG A 94 14.02 8.77 1.34
N VAL A 95 14.25 7.55 0.88
CA VAL A 95 13.27 6.46 0.98
C VAL A 95 13.89 5.29 1.74
N LEU A 96 13.24 4.87 2.82
CA LEU A 96 13.61 3.68 3.60
C LEU A 96 12.72 2.51 3.21
N SER A 97 13.31 1.42 2.73
CA SER A 97 12.62 0.17 2.42
C SER A 97 13.08 -0.97 3.33
N ASP A 98 12.40 -2.10 3.25
CA ASP A 98 12.93 -3.37 3.75
C ASP A 98 14.03 -3.92 2.81
N ASN A 99 14.41 -5.20 2.99
CA ASN A 99 15.42 -5.87 2.15
C ASN A 99 14.81 -6.68 0.99
N GLY A 100 13.56 -6.38 0.59
CA GLY A 100 12.88 -7.01 -0.54
C GLY A 100 13.68 -6.95 -1.84
N GLY A 101 13.48 -7.95 -2.71
CA GLY A 101 14.25 -8.10 -3.96
C GLY A 101 14.21 -6.85 -4.86
N ALA A 102 13.02 -6.26 -5.01
CA ALA A 102 12.81 -5.03 -5.78
C ALA A 102 13.72 -3.89 -5.31
N TYR A 103 13.79 -3.66 -3.99
CA TYR A 103 14.54 -2.56 -3.39
C TYR A 103 16.06 -2.81 -3.32
N ARG A 104 16.52 -4.02 -3.61
CA ARG A 104 17.95 -4.36 -3.73
C ARG A 104 18.49 -4.23 -5.14
N SER A 105 17.60 -4.08 -6.13
CA SER A 105 17.96 -4.07 -7.54
C SER A 105 18.79 -2.84 -7.95
N GLY A 106 19.51 -2.97 -9.07
CA GLY A 106 20.18 -1.84 -9.72
C GLY A 106 19.18 -0.79 -10.20
N LEU A 107 18.13 -1.22 -10.92
CA LEU A 107 17.10 -0.33 -11.44
C LEU A 107 16.45 0.55 -10.36
N TRP A 108 16.17 0.01 -9.17
CA TRP A 108 15.68 0.81 -8.05
C TRP A 108 16.69 1.88 -7.61
N ARG A 109 17.97 1.51 -7.48
CA ARG A 109 19.06 2.44 -7.12
C ARG A 109 19.19 3.56 -8.16
N ASP A 110 19.18 3.20 -9.43
CA ASP A 110 19.40 4.13 -10.54
C ASP A 110 18.23 5.10 -10.65
N THR A 111 16.99 4.60 -10.54
CA THR A 111 15.78 5.45 -10.49
C THR A 111 15.83 6.43 -9.32
N CYS A 112 16.21 5.96 -8.12
CA CYS A 112 16.38 6.85 -6.97
C CYS A 112 17.43 7.94 -7.26
N GLY A 113 18.54 7.58 -7.91
CA GLY A 113 19.56 8.54 -8.36
C GLY A 113 19.00 9.60 -9.30
N THR A 114 18.26 9.20 -10.35
CA THR A 114 17.59 10.14 -11.27
C THR A 114 16.61 11.07 -10.56
N LEU A 115 15.90 10.56 -9.56
CA LEU A 115 14.95 11.34 -8.75
C LEU A 115 15.62 12.16 -7.64
N SER A 116 16.96 12.13 -7.52
CA SER A 116 17.71 12.75 -6.43
C SER A 116 17.29 12.28 -5.03
N ILE A 117 16.85 11.02 -4.92
CA ILE A 117 16.44 10.36 -3.68
C ILE A 117 17.56 9.47 -3.19
N VAL A 118 17.88 9.54 -1.90
CA VAL A 118 18.81 8.59 -1.26
C VAL A 118 18.04 7.33 -0.82
N PRO A 119 18.25 6.16 -1.46
CA PRO A 119 17.65 4.92 -0.99
C PRO A 119 18.37 4.41 0.26
N LYS A 120 17.60 4.03 1.27
CA LYS A 120 18.05 3.37 2.49
C LYS A 120 17.30 2.07 2.67
N ARG A 121 17.94 1.10 3.31
CA ARG A 121 17.33 -0.18 3.67
C ARG A 121 17.39 -0.38 5.18
N THR A 122 16.40 -1.06 5.73
CA THR A 122 16.44 -1.49 7.13
C THR A 122 17.67 -2.36 7.36
N ARG A 123 18.35 -2.16 8.49
CA ARG A 123 19.47 -3.04 8.87
C ARG A 123 18.94 -4.47 9.06
N PRO A 124 19.69 -5.50 8.62
CA PRO A 124 19.37 -6.88 8.95
C PRO A 124 19.09 -7.05 10.44
N TYR A 125 18.09 -7.86 10.78
CA TYR A 125 17.68 -8.16 12.16
C TYR A 125 17.19 -6.96 13.00
N ARG A 126 16.84 -5.82 12.38
CA ARG A 126 16.21 -4.67 13.05
C ARG A 126 14.87 -4.27 12.42
N PRO A 127 13.85 -5.15 12.45
CA PRO A 127 12.55 -4.94 11.80
C PRO A 127 11.81 -3.70 12.33
N ARG A 128 12.07 -3.30 13.59
CA ARG A 128 11.47 -2.10 14.22
C ARG A 128 11.61 -0.83 13.38
N THR A 129 12.60 -0.75 12.50
CA THR A 129 12.83 0.44 11.66
C THR A 129 11.75 0.65 10.59
N ASN A 130 10.98 -0.39 10.22
CA ASN A 130 9.85 -0.24 9.28
C ASN A 130 8.48 -0.06 9.96
N GLY A 131 8.44 0.08 11.29
CA GLY A 131 7.19 0.04 12.06
C GLY A 131 6.14 1.11 11.69
N LYS A 132 6.50 2.19 10.99
CA LYS A 132 5.51 3.19 10.54
C LYS A 132 4.66 2.67 9.39
N VAL A 133 5.27 2.06 8.36
CA VAL A 133 4.52 1.50 7.22
C VAL A 133 3.81 0.21 7.63
N GLU A 134 4.42 -0.60 8.49
CA GLU A 134 3.76 -1.80 9.05
C GLU A 134 2.50 -1.43 9.86
N ARG A 135 2.57 -0.35 10.67
CA ARG A 135 1.40 0.16 11.40
C ARG A 135 0.32 0.68 10.44
N PHE A 136 0.72 1.35 9.37
CA PHE A 136 -0.20 1.79 8.33
C PHE A 136 -0.86 0.58 7.66
N HIS A 137 -0.11 -0.46 7.28
CA HIS A 137 -0.67 -1.67 6.68
C HIS A 137 -1.65 -2.39 7.58
N ARG A 138 -1.42 -2.42 8.90
CA ARG A 138 -2.42 -2.94 9.85
C ARG A 138 -3.69 -2.10 9.83
N THR A 139 -3.54 -0.77 9.90
CA THR A 139 -4.66 0.17 9.82
C THR A 139 -5.47 0.02 8.53
N MET A 140 -4.77 -0.19 7.42
CA MET A 140 -5.33 -0.44 6.09
C MET A 140 -5.98 -1.82 5.99
N ALA A 141 -5.40 -2.84 6.61
CA ALA A 141 -5.99 -4.17 6.65
C ALA A 141 -7.34 -4.14 7.37
N ASP A 142 -7.40 -3.49 8.53
CA ASP A 142 -8.61 -3.42 9.36
C ASP A 142 -9.66 -2.48 8.74
N GLY A 143 -9.22 -1.33 8.22
CA GLY A 143 -10.12 -0.29 7.72
C GLY A 143 -10.55 -0.43 6.26
N TRP A 144 -9.83 -1.23 5.46
CA TRP A 144 -10.15 -1.46 4.05
C TRP A 144 -10.17 -2.94 3.70
N ALA A 145 -9.03 -3.65 3.77
CA ALA A 145 -8.91 -4.98 3.18
C ALA A 145 -9.87 -6.02 3.79
N TYR A 146 -10.16 -5.85 5.08
CA TYR A 146 -11.02 -6.70 5.89
C TYR A 146 -12.09 -5.91 6.66
N ALA A 147 -12.50 -4.75 6.14
CA ALA A 147 -13.53 -3.94 6.78
C ALA A 147 -14.95 -4.50 6.59
N ARG A 148 -15.19 -5.20 5.48
CA ARG A 148 -16.50 -5.72 5.09
C ARG A 148 -16.39 -6.91 4.14
N CYS A 149 -17.52 -7.56 3.90
CA CYS A 149 -17.65 -8.60 2.89
C CYS A 149 -17.69 -7.99 1.49
N TYR A 150 -16.54 -7.90 0.83
CA TYR A 150 -16.48 -7.63 -0.61
C TYR A 150 -16.95 -8.85 -1.40
N ARG A 151 -17.72 -8.62 -2.47
CA ARG A 151 -18.26 -9.64 -3.36
C ARG A 151 -17.32 -10.00 -4.51
N SER A 152 -16.30 -9.18 -4.77
CA SER A 152 -15.24 -9.48 -5.74
C SER A 152 -13.96 -8.72 -5.41
N GLU A 153 -12.84 -9.12 -6.02
CA GLU A 153 -11.59 -8.39 -5.89
C GLU A 153 -11.70 -6.98 -6.48
N GLN A 154 -12.41 -6.81 -7.59
CA GLN A 154 -12.59 -5.50 -8.22
C GLN A 154 -13.33 -4.53 -7.29
N GLU A 155 -14.37 -5.01 -6.59
CA GLU A 155 -15.08 -4.19 -5.61
C GLU A 155 -14.12 -3.69 -4.51
N ARG A 156 -13.25 -4.59 -4.01
CA ARG A 156 -12.24 -4.21 -3.01
C ARG A 156 -11.25 -3.19 -3.55
N ARG A 157 -10.76 -3.36 -4.79
CA ARG A 157 -9.86 -2.40 -5.44
C ARG A 157 -10.51 -1.02 -5.57
N ASN A 158 -11.76 -0.96 -6.00
CA ASN A 158 -12.52 0.28 -6.14
C ASN A 158 -12.71 1.02 -4.81
N ALA A 159 -12.78 0.29 -3.69
CA ALA A 159 -12.94 0.87 -2.36
C ALA A 159 -11.66 1.52 -1.80
N LEU A 160 -10.47 1.22 -2.35
CA LEU A 160 -9.21 1.70 -1.78
C LEU A 160 -9.11 3.23 -1.81
N SER A 161 -9.49 3.86 -2.92
CA SER A 161 -9.33 5.31 -3.10
C SER A 161 -10.14 6.10 -2.06
N GLY A 162 -11.39 5.71 -1.83
CA GLY A 162 -12.25 6.31 -0.81
C GLY A 162 -11.71 6.11 0.60
N TRP A 163 -11.20 4.91 0.90
CA TRP A 163 -10.57 4.65 2.20
C TRP A 163 -9.29 5.46 2.41
N LEU A 164 -8.42 5.56 1.38
CA LEU A 164 -7.17 6.30 1.46
C LEU A 164 -7.42 7.81 1.59
N HIS A 165 -8.45 8.33 0.92
CA HIS A 165 -8.91 9.70 1.10
C HIS A 165 -9.36 9.95 2.54
N HIS A 166 -10.20 9.09 3.10
CA HIS A 166 -10.59 9.18 4.50
C HIS A 166 -9.38 9.10 5.44
N TYR A 167 -8.46 8.17 5.22
CA TYR A 167 -7.23 8.04 6.01
C TYR A 167 -6.39 9.32 6.00
N ASN A 168 -6.12 9.90 4.83
CA ASN A 168 -5.25 11.07 4.71
C ASN A 168 -5.94 12.37 5.16
N GLN A 169 -7.24 12.54 4.90
CA GLN A 169 -7.94 13.81 5.04
C GLN A 169 -8.82 13.93 6.27
N HIS A 170 -9.27 12.81 6.85
CA HIS A 170 -10.31 12.83 7.88
C HIS A 170 -9.95 12.06 9.15
N ARG A 171 -9.18 10.97 9.03
CA ARG A 171 -8.87 10.11 10.17
C ARG A 171 -7.96 10.85 11.17
N PRO A 172 -8.32 10.97 12.45
CA PRO A 172 -7.43 11.51 13.48
C PRO A 172 -6.21 10.60 13.71
N HIS A 173 -5.02 11.20 13.81
CA HIS A 173 -3.80 10.49 14.18
C HIS A 173 -3.16 11.08 15.43
N THR A 174 -2.95 10.27 16.48
CA THR A 174 -2.26 10.71 17.71
C THR A 174 -0.85 11.25 17.45
N ALA A 175 -0.13 10.63 16.51
CA ALA A 175 1.17 11.11 16.05
C ALA A 175 1.12 12.49 15.38
N CYS A 176 -0.07 12.95 14.99
CA CYS A 176 -0.38 14.21 14.34
C CYS A 176 -1.22 15.16 15.23
N GLY A 177 -1.18 14.98 16.56
CA GLY A 177 -1.95 15.84 17.48
C GLY A 177 -3.47 15.65 17.33
N ASN A 178 -3.91 14.44 17.00
CA ASN A 178 -5.31 14.09 16.69
C ASN A 178 -5.88 14.81 15.46
N GLN A 179 -5.02 15.38 14.62
CA GLN A 179 -5.42 15.90 13.31
C GLN A 179 -5.21 14.85 12.20
N PRO A 180 -5.87 15.01 11.05
CA PRO A 180 -5.63 14.16 9.89
C PRO A 180 -4.20 14.30 9.35
N PRO A 181 -3.61 13.26 8.72
CA PRO A 181 -2.26 13.31 8.18
C PRO A 181 -1.99 14.51 7.27
N MET A 182 -2.96 14.88 6.42
CA MET A 182 -2.81 15.97 5.47
C MET A 182 -2.65 17.34 6.13
N SER A 183 -3.12 17.52 7.37
CA SER A 183 -2.99 18.80 8.09
C SER A 183 -1.54 19.21 8.32
N ARG A 184 -0.59 18.25 8.25
CA ARG A 184 0.85 18.51 8.36
C ARG A 184 1.52 18.89 7.05
N LEU A 185 0.84 18.72 5.92
CA LEU A 185 1.35 19.14 4.61
C LEU A 185 0.84 20.52 4.22
N THR A 186 -0.37 20.89 4.68
CA THR A 186 -0.98 22.19 4.39
C THR A 186 -0.59 23.29 5.39
N ASN A 187 0.14 22.96 6.45
CA ASN A 187 0.61 23.93 7.45
C ASN A 187 1.90 24.64 6.98
N VAL A 188 1.81 25.29 5.82
CA VAL A 188 2.79 26.30 5.41
C VAL A 188 2.45 27.58 6.19
N PRO A 189 3.41 28.25 6.85
CA PRO A 189 3.12 29.40 7.72
C PRO A 189 2.46 30.64 7.08
N ASP A 190 2.11 30.65 5.79
CA ASP A 190 1.76 31.89 5.06
C ASP A 190 0.46 31.80 4.23
N GLN A 191 -0.66 31.44 4.85
CA GLN A 191 -1.99 31.67 4.26
C GLN A 191 -2.99 32.22 5.28
N TYR A 192 -2.65 33.38 5.85
CA TYR A 192 -3.62 34.42 6.19
C TYR A 192 -3.16 35.70 5.48
N ILE A 193 -3.77 36.00 4.32
CA ILE A 193 -3.85 37.34 3.75
C ILE A 193 -5.34 37.62 3.56
#